data_AF-A0A950NLS8-F1
#
_entry.id   AF-A0A950NLS8-F1
#
_cell.length_a   1.000
_cell.length_b   1.000
_cell.length_c   1.000
_cell.angle_alpha   90.00
_cell.angle_beta   90.00
_cell.angle_gamma   90.00
#
_symmetry.space_group_name_H-M   'P 1'
#
loop_
_entity.id
_entity.type
_entity.pdbx_description
1 polymer ?
#
loop_
_entity_poly.entity_id
_entity_poly.type
_entity_poly.pdbx_seq_one_letter_code
_entity_poly.pdbx_strand_id
1 'polypeptide(L)' 'MEDVLGYAGRNVVVTGAASGMGAATAQILVDAGAAVT' A
#
# COMPACT_ATOMS: atom_id res chain seq x y z
N MET A 1 -0.01 9.75 14.07
CA MET A 1 1.08 9.61 13.09
C MET A 1 0.74 10.55 11.96
N GLU A 2 1.63 11.48 11.61
CA GLU A 2 1.45 12.33 10.44
C GLU A 2 1.51 11.46 9.17
N ASP A 3 0.63 11.69 8.21
CA ASP A 3 0.66 11.01 6.91
C ASP A 3 1.75 11.62 6.02
N VAL A 4 3.02 11.36 6.40
CA VAL A 4 4.20 11.92 5.72
C VAL A 4 4.26 11.49 4.24
N LEU A 5 3.74 10.30 3.91
CA LEU A 5 3.77 9.75 2.56
C LEU A 5 2.51 10.06 1.74
N GLY A 6 1.43 10.52 2.36
CA GLY A 6 0.19 10.94 1.69
C GLY A 6 -0.72 9.79 1.24
N TYR A 7 -0.57 8.60 1.83
CA TYR A 7 -1.28 7.38 1.41
C TYR A 7 -2.57 7.12 2.20
N ALA A 8 -2.81 7.83 3.29
CA ALA A 8 -4.02 7.65 4.08
C ALA A 8 -5.27 7.94 3.24
N GLY A 9 -6.15 6.95 3.13
CA GLY A 9 -7.40 7.05 2.36
C GLY A 9 -7.24 7.06 0.83
N ARG A 10 -6.03 6.79 0.30
CA ARG A 10 -5.81 6.68 -1.15
C ARG A 10 -6.18 5.30 -1.66
N ASN A 11 -6.79 5.24 -2.85
CA ASN A 11 -6.96 3.99 -3.59
C ASN A 11 -5.72 3.74 -4.44
N VAL A 12 -5.10 2.57 -4.32
CA VAL A 12 -3.84 2.22 -4.99
C VAL A 12 -3.98 0.84 -5.63
N VAL A 13 -3.42 0.65 -6.83
CA VAL A 13 -3.37 -0.65 -7.49
C VAL A 13 -1.95 -1.19 -7.46
N VAL A 14 -1.76 -2.42 -6.97
CA VAL A 14 -0.46 -3.10 -6.97
C VAL A 14 -0.53 -4.37 -7.80
N THR A 15 0.12 -4.34 -8.97
CA THR A 15 0.22 -5.52 -9.82
C THR A 15 1.30 -6.49 -9.31
N GLY A 16 1.14 -7.78 -9.58
CA GLY A 16 2.11 -8.79 -9.15
C GLY A 16 2.20 -8.97 -7.63
N ALA A 17 1.15 -8.62 -6.87
CA ALA A 17 1.11 -8.70 -5.42
C ALA A 17 0.97 -10.12 -4.83
N ALA A 18 1.02 -11.16 -5.67
CA ALA A 18 0.86 -12.54 -5.23
C ALA A 18 2.03 -13.05 -4.38
N SER A 19 3.22 -12.49 -4.51
CA SER A 19 4.41 -12.89 -3.73
C SER A 19 5.51 -11.83 -3.75
N GLY A 20 6.57 -12.08 -2.96
CA GLY A 20 7.82 -11.32 -3.01
C GLY A 20 7.63 -9.82 -2.78
N MET A 21 8.32 -9.01 -3.59
CA MET A 21 8.30 -7.55 -3.45
C MET A 21 6.91 -6.95 -3.69
N GLY A 22 6.09 -7.53 -4.58
CA GLY A 22 4.73 -7.04 -4.83
C GLY A 22 3.85 -7.17 -3.58
N ALA A 23 3.89 -8.34 -2.93
CA ALA A 23 3.15 -8.57 -1.68
C ALA A 23 3.64 -7.65 -0.56
N ALA A 24 4.95 -7.51 -0.39
CA ALA A 24 5.53 -6.63 0.62
C ALA A 24 5.14 -5.16 0.38
N THR A 25 5.13 -4.71 -0.88
CA THR A 25 4.72 -3.34 -1.24
C THR A 25 3.25 -3.10 -0.90
N ALA A 26 2.36 -4.05 -1.24
CA ALA A 26 0.95 -3.95 -0.90
C ALA A 26 0.74 -3.82 0.62
N GLN A 27 1.48 -4.61 1.42
CA GLN A 27 1.39 -4.53 2.88
C GLN A 27 1.84 -3.18 3.42
N ILE A 28 2.99 -2.65 2.95
CA ILE A 28 3.50 -1.35 3.38
C ILE A 28 2.49 -0.22 3.09
N LEU A 29 1.83 -0.28 1.93
CA LEU A 29 0.81 0.71 1.55
C LEU A 29 -0.47 0.60 2.39
N VAL A 30 -0.90 -0.61 2.72
CA VAL A 30 -2.02 -0.84 3.66
C VAL A 30 -1.68 -0.30 5.05
N ASP A 31 -0.47 -0.56 5.54
CA ASP A 31 0.00 -0.06 6.84
C ASP A 31 0.07 1.48 6.86
N ALA A 32 0.33 2.09 5.71
CA ALA A 32 0.28 3.55 5.51
C ALA A 32 -1.15 4.11 5.36
N GLY A 33 -2.18 3.26 5.39
CA GLY A 33 -3.59 3.66 5.36
C GLY A 33 -4.20 3.73 3.95
N ALA A 34 -3.55 3.18 2.93
CA ALA A 34 -4.13 3.06 1.60
C ALA A 34 -5.13 1.89 1.51
N ALA A 35 -6.11 2.03 0.62
CA ALA A 35 -6.93 0.93 0.14
C ALA A 35 -6.28 0.36 -1.13
N VAL A 36 -5.69 -0.84 -1.01
CA VAL A 36 -4.96 -1.50 -2.10
C VAL A 36 -5.84 -2.52 -2.82
N THR A 37 -5.78 -2.56 -4.16
CA THR A 37 -6.47 -3.56 -5.02
C THR A 37 -5.51 -4.18 -6.03
#